data_AF-A0A524I5A1-F1
#
_entry.id   AF-A0A524I5A1-F1
#
_cell.length_a   1.000
_cell.length_b   1.000
_cell.length_c   1.000
_cell.angle_alpha   90.00
_cell.angle_beta   90.00
_cell.angle_gamma   90.00
#
_symmetry.space_group_name_H-M   'P 1'
#
loop_
_entity.id
_entity.type
_entity.pdbx_description
1 polymer ?
#
loop_
_entity_poly.entity_id
_entity_poly.type
_entity_poly.pdbx_seq_one_letter_code
_entity_poly.pdbx_strand_id
1 'polypeptide(L)'
;MLPFGLGEVRANGVGRYALIVLIVAFVGLATTPTKKRLLWLPLVLPALFLLMQTQSRSSLLGLAVVSTLFVLIKGVNLRFLVAGPVAAYAIWVSGFTWRARGEFSSLVFLTGRDNTWQKGLTQIGHSPFFGWGFHADRLLLDSEHMHNSYLHAGIQAGLVGALLFVAAVAVLWAFLVKSGVIRRIRAAEGPDQTLLMQSVLILGFLTARSFFESTAAFYGVDLLLLVPAVCFIYQWAFENPGPTT
;
A
#
# COMPACT_ATOMS: atom_id res chain seq x y z
N MET A 1 -5.34 2.08 -31.99
CA MET A 1 -4.71 2.44 -30.71
C MET A 1 -4.88 3.94 -30.52
N LEU A 2 -5.46 4.39 -29.40
CA LEU A 2 -5.57 5.83 -29.14
C LEU A 2 -4.16 6.43 -28.98
N PRO A 3 -3.91 7.64 -29.50
CA PRO A 3 -2.64 8.32 -29.26
C PRO A 3 -2.41 8.44 -27.75
N PHE A 4 -1.16 8.27 -27.32
CA PHE A 4 -0.71 8.29 -25.91
C PHE A 4 -1.08 7.09 -25.02
N GLY A 5 -1.60 5.98 -25.56
CA GLY A 5 -1.96 4.82 -24.75
C GLY A 5 -3.08 5.12 -23.73
N LEU A 6 -3.85 6.18 -23.97
CA LEU A 6 -5.04 6.53 -23.18
C LEU A 6 -6.08 5.43 -23.41
N GLY A 7 -6.39 4.66 -22.37
CA GLY A 7 -7.30 3.51 -22.42
C GLY A 7 -6.62 2.16 -22.20
N GLU A 8 -5.29 2.09 -22.15
CA GLU A 8 -4.62 0.87 -21.68
C GLU A 8 -4.75 0.78 -20.16
N VAL A 9 -5.32 -0.34 -19.70
CA VAL A 9 -5.36 -0.70 -18.28
C VAL A 9 -3.92 -0.83 -17.79
N ARG A 10 -3.40 0.24 -17.19
CA ARG A 10 -2.09 0.19 -16.52
C ARG A 10 -2.22 -0.78 -15.35
N ALA A 11 -1.62 -1.96 -15.50
CA ALA A 11 -1.74 -3.07 -14.54
C ALA A 11 -1.50 -2.65 -13.08
N ASN A 12 -0.56 -1.73 -12.84
CA ASN A 12 -0.26 -1.23 -11.49
C ASN A 12 -1.34 -0.31 -10.91
N GLY A 13 -1.97 0.52 -11.75
CA GLY A 13 -3.00 1.46 -11.32
C GLY A 13 -4.31 0.76 -10.95
N VAL A 14 -4.74 -0.23 -11.74
CA VAL A 14 -5.94 -1.01 -11.41
C VAL A 14 -5.69 -1.93 -10.21
N GLY A 15 -4.49 -2.51 -10.10
CA GLY A 15 -4.13 -3.40 -9.01
C GLY A 15 -4.17 -2.74 -7.62
N ARG A 16 -3.84 -1.44 -7.50
CA ARG A 16 -3.96 -0.73 -6.21
C ARG A 16 -5.41 -0.55 -5.78
N TYR A 17 -6.28 -0.12 -6.69
CA TYR A 17 -7.68 0.13 -6.36
C TYR A 17 -8.41 -1.16 -6.05
N ALA A 18 -8.13 -2.21 -6.82
CA ALA A 18 -8.63 -3.55 -6.53
C ALA A 18 -8.28 -3.98 -5.10
N LEU A 19 -7.04 -3.79 -4.67
CA LEU A 19 -6.62 -4.15 -3.32
C LEU A 19 -7.25 -3.25 -2.24
N ILE A 20 -7.39 -1.94 -2.47
CA ILE A 20 -8.07 -1.03 -1.53
C ILE A 20 -9.54 -1.43 -1.36
N VAL A 21 -10.25 -1.71 -2.46
CA VAL A 21 -11.63 -2.21 -2.42
C VAL A 21 -11.69 -3.54 -1.68
N LEU A 22 -10.72 -4.43 -1.92
CA LEU A 22 -10.63 -5.71 -1.22
C LEU A 22 -10.41 -5.53 0.29
N ILE A 23 -9.55 -4.60 0.72
CA ILE A 23 -9.35 -4.26 2.14
C ILE A 23 -10.68 -3.81 2.75
N VAL A 24 -11.35 -2.83 2.13
CA VAL A 24 -12.61 -2.27 2.64
C VAL A 24 -13.69 -3.35 2.75
N ALA A 25 -13.90 -4.11 1.68
CA ALA A 25 -14.92 -5.15 1.62
C ALA A 25 -14.61 -6.32 2.56
N PHE A 26 -13.35 -6.74 2.67
CA PHE A 26 -12.95 -7.83 3.56
C PHE A 26 -13.10 -7.45 5.03
N VAL A 27 -12.66 -6.24 5.42
CA VAL A 27 -12.89 -5.75 6.79
C VAL A 27 -14.38 -5.66 7.07
N GLY A 28 -15.17 -5.11 6.13
CA GLY A 28 -16.62 -5.03 6.25
C GLY A 28 -17.27 -6.41 6.47
N LEU A 29 -16.82 -7.45 5.76
CA LEU A 29 -17.26 -8.84 5.98
C LEU A 29 -16.90 -9.36 7.38
N ALA A 30 -15.72 -9.01 7.87
CA ALA A 30 -15.15 -9.53 9.11
C ALA A 30 -15.64 -8.82 10.38
N THR A 31 -16.07 -7.56 10.29
CA THR A 31 -16.49 -6.75 11.45
C THR A 31 -17.99 -6.49 11.51
N THR A 32 -18.71 -6.54 10.39
CA THR A 32 -20.16 -6.30 10.39
C THR A 32 -20.90 -7.47 11.06
N PRO A 33 -21.64 -7.27 12.17
CA PRO A 33 -22.26 -8.36 12.93
C PRO A 33 -23.54 -8.91 12.28
N THR A 34 -24.18 -8.13 11.41
CA THR A 34 -25.48 -8.48 10.82
C THR A 34 -25.35 -9.22 9.48
N LYS A 35 -26.45 -9.82 9.00
CA LYS A 35 -26.53 -10.40 7.64
C LYS A 35 -26.19 -9.39 6.54
N LYS A 36 -26.22 -8.08 6.83
CA LYS A 36 -25.76 -7.01 5.92
C LYS A 36 -24.29 -7.15 5.54
N ARG A 37 -23.48 -7.92 6.30
CA ARG A 37 -22.11 -8.24 5.91
C ARG A 37 -22.03 -8.85 4.51
N LEU A 38 -23.05 -9.60 4.08
CA LEU A 38 -23.08 -10.22 2.75
C LEU A 38 -23.13 -9.20 1.60
N LEU A 39 -23.52 -7.94 1.86
CA LEU A 39 -23.51 -6.86 0.87
C LEU A 39 -22.10 -6.50 0.39
N TRP A 40 -21.07 -6.92 1.13
CA TRP A 40 -19.67 -6.73 0.74
C TRP A 40 -19.17 -7.81 -0.24
N LEU A 41 -19.83 -8.98 -0.33
CA LEU A 41 -19.41 -10.08 -1.23
C LEU A 41 -19.37 -9.68 -2.72
N PRO A 42 -20.36 -8.93 -3.25
CA PRO A 42 -20.32 -8.46 -4.64
C PRO A 42 -19.13 -7.55 -4.96
N LEU A 43 -18.47 -6.96 -3.96
CA LEU A 43 -17.26 -6.13 -4.15
C LEU A 43 -15.98 -6.96 -4.12
N VAL A 44 -15.97 -8.08 -3.38
CA VAL A 44 -14.80 -8.96 -3.25
C VAL A 44 -14.50 -9.68 -4.55
N LEU A 45 -15.52 -10.27 -5.21
CA LEU A 45 -15.30 -11.08 -6.41
C LEU A 45 -14.69 -10.28 -7.58
N PRO A 46 -15.23 -9.10 -7.95
CA PRO A 46 -14.63 -8.27 -8.99
C PRO A 46 -13.25 -7.75 -8.59
N ALA A 47 -13.04 -7.38 -7.32
CA ALA A 47 -11.75 -6.91 -6.83
C ALA A 47 -10.67 -8.01 -6.91
N LEU A 48 -10.99 -9.24 -6.52
CA LEU A 48 -10.09 -10.40 -6.66
C LEU A 48 -9.81 -10.69 -8.13
N PHE A 49 -10.84 -10.67 -8.99
CA PHE A 49 -10.67 -10.86 -10.42
C PHE A 49 -9.74 -9.81 -11.03
N LEU A 50 -9.97 -8.52 -10.75
CA LEU A 50 -9.11 -7.45 -11.21
C LEU A 50 -7.68 -7.60 -10.69
N LEU A 51 -7.51 -7.94 -9.41
CA LEU A 51 -6.20 -8.16 -8.81
C LEU A 51 -5.46 -9.34 -9.48
N MET A 52 -6.17 -10.43 -9.80
CA MET A 52 -5.63 -11.57 -10.53
C MET A 52 -5.26 -11.24 -11.98
N GLN A 53 -6.02 -10.35 -12.63
CA GLN A 53 -5.70 -9.89 -13.99
C GLN A 53 -4.52 -8.91 -13.99
N THR A 54 -4.36 -8.13 -12.91
CA THR A 54 -3.25 -7.19 -12.79
C THR A 54 -1.96 -7.92 -12.47
N GLN A 55 -0.92 -7.74 -13.29
CA GLN A 55 0.44 -8.27 -13.03
C GLN A 55 1.19 -7.48 -11.94
N SER A 56 0.47 -6.83 -11.03
CA SER A 56 1.06 -5.87 -10.08
C SER A 56 1.66 -6.60 -8.88
N ARG A 57 2.99 -6.82 -8.95
CA ARG A 57 3.78 -7.43 -7.87
C ARG A 57 3.73 -6.62 -6.58
N SER A 58 3.65 -5.29 -6.70
CA SER A 58 3.51 -4.35 -5.56
C SER A 58 2.17 -4.57 -4.83
N SER A 59 1.09 -4.88 -5.55
CA SER A 59 -0.19 -5.26 -4.92
C SER A 59 -0.13 -6.60 -4.20
N LEU A 60 0.62 -7.59 -4.71
CA LEU A 60 0.78 -8.88 -4.01
C LEU A 60 1.56 -8.74 -2.69
N LEU A 61 2.65 -7.97 -2.70
CA LEU A 61 3.37 -7.63 -1.46
C LEU A 61 2.47 -6.83 -0.50
N GLY A 62 1.69 -5.89 -1.03
CA GLY A 62 0.67 -5.17 -0.29
C GLY A 62 -0.32 -6.08 0.41
N LEU A 63 -0.82 -7.11 -0.29
CA LEU A 63 -1.73 -8.11 0.27
C LEU A 63 -1.10 -8.89 1.42
N ALA A 64 0.19 -9.26 1.32
CA ALA A 64 0.91 -9.94 2.39
C ALA A 64 1.04 -9.06 3.65
N VAL A 65 1.38 -7.79 3.47
CA VAL A 65 1.46 -6.82 4.58
C VAL A 65 0.09 -6.60 5.23
N VAL A 66 -0.95 -6.39 4.43
CA VAL A 66 -2.33 -6.24 4.91
C VAL A 66 -2.79 -7.47 5.68
N SER A 67 -2.51 -8.67 5.16
CA SER A 67 -2.88 -9.92 5.82
C SER A 67 -2.18 -10.08 7.16
N THR A 68 -0.89 -9.75 7.23
CA THR A 68 -0.10 -9.78 8.47
C THR A 68 -0.65 -8.80 9.49
N LEU A 69 -0.89 -7.54 9.09
CA LEU A 69 -1.48 -6.52 9.95
C LEU A 69 -2.87 -6.93 10.45
N PHE A 70 -3.70 -7.49 9.57
CA PHE A 70 -5.03 -7.98 9.96
C PHE A 70 -4.95 -9.06 11.05
N VAL A 71 -4.03 -10.02 10.91
CA VAL A 71 -3.78 -11.06 11.92
C VAL A 71 -3.28 -10.45 13.22
N LEU A 72 -2.34 -9.49 13.16
CA LEU A 72 -1.85 -8.79 14.35
C LEU A 72 -2.97 -8.05 15.09
N ILE A 73 -3.89 -7.42 14.35
CA ILE A 73 -5.02 -6.68 14.92
C ILE A 73 -6.05 -7.63 15.54
N LYS A 74 -6.47 -8.68 14.83
CA LYS A 74 -7.47 -9.65 15.34
C LYS A 74 -6.90 -10.57 16.44
N GLY A 75 -5.58 -10.70 16.50
CA GLY A 75 -4.88 -11.66 17.34
C GLY A 75 -4.65 -12.97 16.59
N VAL A 76 -3.57 -13.66 16.95
CA VAL A 76 -3.17 -14.92 16.31
C VAL A 76 -4.21 -15.99 16.63
N ASN A 77 -5.10 -16.24 15.67
CA ASN A 77 -6.01 -17.39 15.69
C ASN A 77 -5.54 -18.39 14.63
N LEU A 78 -5.50 -19.67 14.97
CA LEU A 78 -5.06 -20.76 14.09
C LEU A 78 -5.79 -20.72 12.73
N ARG A 79 -7.06 -20.32 12.72
CA ARG A 79 -7.87 -20.18 11.50
C ARG A 79 -7.30 -19.13 10.52
N PHE A 80 -6.81 -18.00 11.03
CA PHE A 80 -6.20 -16.96 10.18
C PHE A 80 -4.75 -17.27 9.82
N LEU A 81 -4.06 -18.02 10.69
CA LEU A 81 -2.69 -18.51 10.48
C LEU A 81 -2.62 -19.56 9.36
N VAL A 82 -3.72 -20.30 9.11
CA VAL A 82 -3.82 -21.26 8.00
C VAL A 82 -4.55 -20.65 6.79
N ALA A 83 -5.73 -20.04 6.98
CA ALA A 83 -6.52 -19.54 5.86
C ALA A 83 -5.87 -18.35 5.14
N GLY A 84 -5.13 -17.49 5.84
CA GLY A 84 -4.42 -16.35 5.25
C GLY A 84 -3.32 -16.78 4.29
N PRO A 85 -2.34 -17.60 4.75
CA PRO A 85 -1.30 -18.14 3.88
C PRO A 85 -1.84 -19.05 2.79
N VAL A 86 -2.90 -19.84 3.02
CA VAL A 86 -3.52 -20.68 1.98
C VAL A 86 -4.22 -19.83 0.92
N ALA A 87 -4.94 -18.77 1.30
CA ALA A 87 -5.55 -17.86 0.33
C ALA A 87 -4.48 -17.05 -0.43
N ALA A 88 -3.46 -16.56 0.25
CA ALA A 88 -2.32 -15.89 -0.36
C ALA A 88 -1.55 -16.84 -1.30
N TYR A 89 -1.36 -18.10 -0.91
CA TYR A 89 -0.74 -19.14 -1.73
C TYR A 89 -1.62 -19.53 -2.92
N ALA A 90 -2.94 -19.61 -2.77
CA ALA A 90 -3.86 -19.88 -3.87
C ALA A 90 -3.90 -18.72 -4.87
N ILE A 91 -3.88 -17.47 -4.40
CA ILE A 91 -3.74 -16.27 -5.23
C ILE A 91 -2.37 -16.25 -5.91
N TRP A 92 -1.32 -16.62 -5.17
CA TRP A 92 0.04 -16.73 -5.68
C TRP A 92 0.12 -17.80 -6.76
N VAL A 93 -0.24 -19.04 -6.49
CA VAL A 93 -0.21 -20.17 -7.44
C VAL A 93 -1.07 -19.87 -8.66
N SER A 94 -2.30 -19.40 -8.51
CA SER A 94 -3.16 -19.10 -9.67
C SER A 94 -2.64 -17.93 -10.53
N GLY A 95 -1.98 -16.95 -9.92
CA GLY A 95 -1.32 -15.84 -10.63
C GLY A 95 0.08 -16.16 -11.16
N PHE A 96 0.81 -17.08 -10.52
CA PHE A 96 2.23 -17.38 -10.71
C PHE A 96 2.45 -18.57 -11.64
N THR A 97 1.82 -19.72 -11.39
CA THR A 97 2.04 -20.92 -12.22
C THR A 97 1.45 -20.77 -13.61
N TRP A 98 0.34 -20.06 -13.74
CA TRP A 98 -0.30 -19.80 -15.03
C TRP A 98 0.40 -18.72 -15.86
N ARG A 99 1.24 -17.86 -15.25
CA ARG A 99 1.77 -16.64 -15.90
C ARG A 99 3.30 -16.53 -15.96
N ALA A 100 4.04 -17.18 -15.05
CA ALA A 100 5.50 -17.04 -14.96
C ALA A 100 6.30 -18.21 -15.55
N ARG A 101 5.64 -19.25 -16.12
CA ARG A 101 6.29 -20.46 -16.67
C ARG A 101 7.36 -21.11 -15.77
N GLY A 102 7.36 -20.84 -14.46
CA GLY A 102 8.22 -21.49 -13.47
C GLY A 102 9.55 -20.79 -13.11
N GLU A 103 9.88 -19.59 -13.63
CA GLU A 103 11.14 -18.93 -13.27
C GLU A 103 11.06 -18.03 -12.03
N PHE A 104 11.60 -18.54 -10.90
CA PHE A 104 11.69 -17.84 -9.62
C PHE A 104 12.64 -16.61 -9.66
N SER A 105 13.63 -16.61 -10.56
CA SER A 105 14.60 -15.52 -10.76
C SER A 105 13.95 -14.22 -11.24
N SER A 106 12.87 -14.33 -12.03
CA SER A 106 12.14 -13.18 -12.58
C SER A 106 11.33 -12.38 -11.55
N LEU A 107 11.15 -12.92 -10.33
CA LEU A 107 10.43 -12.29 -9.22
C LEU A 107 11.32 -11.39 -8.36
N VAL A 108 12.58 -11.77 -8.18
CA VAL A 108 13.56 -11.03 -7.35
C VAL A 108 14.19 -9.91 -8.17
N PHE A 109 14.32 -10.07 -9.49
CA PHE A 109 14.74 -9.00 -10.37
C PHE A 109 13.54 -8.12 -10.77
N LEU A 110 13.57 -6.86 -10.31
CA LEU A 110 12.69 -5.78 -10.77
C LEU A 110 13.06 -5.41 -12.21
N THR A 111 12.77 -6.29 -13.17
CA THR A 111 13.17 -6.13 -14.58
C THR A 111 12.85 -4.72 -15.10
N GLY A 112 13.90 -3.91 -15.33
CA GLY A 112 13.85 -2.57 -15.93
C GLY A 112 13.94 -1.38 -14.95
N ARG A 113 13.72 -1.55 -13.64
CA ARG A 113 13.71 -0.42 -12.68
C ARG A 113 15.09 -0.04 -12.15
N ASP A 114 15.99 -1.00 -12.12
CA ASP A 114 17.35 -0.81 -11.58
C ASP A 114 18.11 0.28 -12.36
N ASN A 115 17.94 0.32 -13.69
CA ASN A 115 18.53 1.35 -14.54
C ASN A 115 17.94 2.74 -14.22
N THR A 116 16.61 2.86 -14.10
CA THR A 116 15.96 4.12 -13.72
C THR A 116 16.41 4.61 -12.34
N TRP A 117 16.56 3.69 -11.38
CA TRP A 117 17.04 4.02 -10.03
C TRP A 117 18.49 4.46 -10.03
N GLN A 118 19.36 3.79 -10.78
CA GLN A 118 20.76 4.20 -10.95
C GLN A 118 20.87 5.58 -11.59
N LYS A 119 20.16 5.83 -12.70
CA LYS A 119 20.08 7.17 -13.32
C LYS A 119 19.59 8.21 -12.31
N GLY A 120 18.55 7.88 -11.54
CA GLY A 120 18.00 8.74 -10.49
C GLY A 120 19.01 9.07 -9.39
N LEU A 121 19.75 8.08 -8.91
CA LEU A 121 20.80 8.26 -7.91
C LEU A 121 21.93 9.15 -8.44
N THR A 122 22.33 8.98 -9.71
CA THR A 122 23.30 9.87 -10.36
C THR A 122 22.80 11.32 -10.36
N GLN A 123 21.54 11.54 -10.74
CA GLN A 123 20.94 12.89 -10.72
C GLN A 123 20.89 13.46 -9.29
N ILE A 124 20.52 12.66 -8.29
CA ILE A 124 20.56 13.09 -6.88
C ILE A 124 21.97 13.51 -6.47
N GLY A 125 23.00 12.79 -6.92
CA GLY A 125 24.41 13.12 -6.65
C GLY A 125 24.81 14.50 -7.18
N HIS A 126 24.22 14.97 -8.28
CA HIS A 126 24.48 16.29 -8.85
C HIS A 126 23.80 17.44 -8.08
N SER A 127 22.66 17.20 -7.41
CA SER A 127 21.98 18.17 -6.54
C SER A 127 21.53 17.51 -5.22
N PRO A 128 22.46 17.23 -4.31
CA PRO A 128 22.18 16.34 -3.17
C PRO A 128 21.35 17.00 -2.07
N PHE A 129 21.41 18.32 -1.89
CA PHE A 129 20.74 18.97 -0.76
C PHE A 129 19.30 19.36 -1.06
N PHE A 130 19.05 19.96 -2.23
CA PHE A 130 17.75 20.52 -2.60
C PHE A 130 17.07 19.77 -3.74
N GLY A 131 17.74 18.81 -4.37
CA GLY A 131 17.20 18.10 -5.52
C GLY A 131 17.03 19.01 -6.73
N TRP A 132 16.18 18.58 -7.65
CA TRP A 132 15.95 19.24 -8.94
C TRP A 132 14.58 19.88 -9.06
N GLY A 133 13.79 19.87 -7.99
CA GLY A 133 12.44 20.42 -7.95
C GLY A 133 11.37 19.48 -8.47
N PHE A 134 10.18 20.06 -8.69
CA PHE A 134 8.97 19.33 -9.03
C PHE A 134 9.08 18.62 -10.39
N HIS A 135 8.60 17.38 -10.49
CA HIS A 135 8.64 16.56 -11.70
C HIS A 135 10.04 16.20 -12.24
N ALA A 136 11.10 16.40 -11.44
CA ALA A 136 12.47 16.10 -11.84
C ALA A 136 12.68 14.66 -12.36
N ASP A 137 11.97 13.68 -11.80
CA ASP A 137 12.03 12.30 -12.28
C ASP A 137 11.59 12.16 -13.73
N ARG A 138 10.56 12.87 -14.15
CA ARG A 138 10.05 12.80 -15.53
C ARG A 138 10.92 13.59 -16.50
N LEU A 139 11.42 14.75 -16.04
CA LEU A 139 12.17 15.66 -16.89
C LEU A 139 13.62 15.19 -17.11
N LEU A 140 14.24 14.61 -16.08
CA LEU A 140 15.66 14.23 -16.10
C LEU A 140 15.90 12.75 -16.45
N LEU A 141 14.85 11.92 -16.44
CA LEU A 141 14.94 10.48 -16.73
C LEU A 141 14.15 10.12 -18.01
N ASP A 142 14.17 10.97 -19.02
CA ASP A 142 13.57 10.67 -20.34
C ASP A 142 12.08 10.27 -20.28
N SER A 143 11.29 10.95 -19.44
CA SER A 143 9.87 10.64 -19.15
C SER A 143 9.63 9.32 -18.39
N GLU A 144 10.67 8.65 -17.89
CA GLU A 144 10.53 7.55 -16.94
C GLU A 144 10.00 8.07 -15.59
N HIS A 145 9.50 7.16 -14.76
CA HIS A 145 8.98 7.48 -13.43
C HIS A 145 9.82 6.79 -12.38
N MET A 146 10.17 7.53 -11.34
CA MET A 146 10.82 6.91 -10.19
C MET A 146 9.81 5.98 -9.52
N HIS A 147 9.99 4.68 -9.65
CA HIS A 147 9.08 3.68 -9.08
C HIS A 147 9.42 3.39 -7.60
N ASN A 148 9.62 4.44 -6.80
CA ASN A 148 9.97 4.37 -5.38
C ASN A 148 9.81 5.77 -4.76
N SER A 149 8.93 5.93 -3.76
CA SER A 149 8.64 7.24 -3.15
C SER A 149 9.86 7.89 -2.48
N TYR A 150 10.80 7.10 -1.97
CA TYR A 150 11.99 7.61 -1.27
C TYR A 150 13.01 8.20 -2.25
N LEU A 151 13.32 7.46 -3.32
CA LEU A 151 14.14 7.96 -4.41
C LEU A 151 13.46 9.13 -5.13
N HIS A 152 12.13 9.10 -5.22
CA HIS A 152 11.33 10.18 -5.78
C HIS A 152 11.42 11.46 -4.95
N ALA A 153 11.30 11.36 -3.62
CA ALA A 153 11.55 12.49 -2.72
C ALA A 153 12.99 13.01 -2.84
N GLY A 154 13.96 12.09 -2.99
CA GLY A 154 15.37 12.43 -3.17
C GLY A 154 15.65 13.22 -4.44
N ILE A 155 15.14 12.77 -5.60
CA ILE A 155 15.40 13.48 -6.86
C ILE A 155 14.71 14.84 -6.93
N GLN A 156 13.55 14.99 -6.28
CA GLN A 156 12.79 16.24 -6.30
C GLN A 156 13.27 17.26 -5.26
N ALA A 157 13.53 16.82 -4.03
CA ALA A 157 13.78 17.71 -2.89
C ALA A 157 15.12 17.43 -2.18
N GLY A 158 15.96 16.59 -2.78
CA GLY A 158 17.27 16.23 -2.25
C GLY A 158 17.19 15.35 -1.01
N LEU A 159 18.32 15.20 -0.35
CA LEU A 159 18.47 14.45 0.90
C LEU A 159 17.59 15.03 2.00
N VAL A 160 17.45 16.36 2.07
CA VAL A 160 16.62 17.02 3.08
C VAL A 160 15.15 16.59 2.92
N GLY A 161 14.61 16.67 1.70
CA GLY A 161 13.24 16.23 1.42
C GLY A 161 13.04 14.73 1.65
N ALA A 162 13.99 13.90 1.22
CA ALA A 162 13.94 12.45 1.45
C ALA A 162 13.94 12.10 2.94
N LEU A 163 14.78 12.76 3.74
CA LEU A 163 14.82 12.56 5.20
C LEU A 163 13.53 13.00 5.88
N LEU A 164 12.96 14.15 5.48
CA LEU A 164 11.66 14.59 6.00
C LEU A 164 10.54 13.62 5.64
N PHE A 165 10.55 13.07 4.43
CA PHE A 165 9.59 12.04 4.01
C PHE A 165 9.73 10.76 4.85
N VAL A 166 10.96 10.26 5.02
CA VAL A 166 11.24 9.10 5.88
C VAL A 166 10.81 9.38 7.33
N ALA A 167 11.11 10.56 7.86
CA ALA A 167 10.72 10.97 9.20
C ALA A 167 9.20 11.02 9.34
N ALA A 168 8.46 11.54 8.36
CA ALA A 168 7.00 11.55 8.37
C ALA A 168 6.43 10.13 8.44
N VAL A 169 6.92 9.21 7.60
CA VAL A 169 6.50 7.80 7.64
C VAL A 169 6.85 7.17 9.00
N ALA A 170 8.06 7.40 9.51
CA ALA A 170 8.51 6.88 10.80
C ALA A 170 7.66 7.40 11.96
N VAL A 171 7.32 8.69 11.98
CA VAL A 171 6.45 9.31 12.99
C VAL A 171 5.06 8.70 12.96
N LEU A 172 4.47 8.48 11.78
CA LEU A 172 3.15 7.84 11.66
C LEU A 172 3.13 6.44 12.28
N TRP A 173 4.14 5.61 11.97
CA TRP A 173 4.24 4.26 12.54
C TRP A 173 4.61 4.27 14.02
N ALA A 174 5.50 5.16 14.45
CA ALA A 174 5.84 5.35 15.86
C ALA A 174 4.61 5.78 16.67
N PHE A 175 3.77 6.67 16.13
CA PHE A 175 2.51 7.08 16.74
C PHE A 175 1.59 5.87 16.91
N LEU A 176 1.37 5.05 15.87
CA LEU A 176 0.54 3.84 15.95
C LEU A 176 1.00 2.85 17.01
N VAL A 177 2.32 2.67 17.14
CA VAL A 177 2.92 1.77 18.13
C VAL A 177 2.81 2.35 19.54
N LYS A 178 3.22 3.61 19.75
CA LYS A 178 3.21 4.27 21.07
C LYS A 178 1.79 4.47 21.60
N SER A 179 0.86 4.87 20.76
CA SER A 179 -0.56 4.98 21.13
C SER A 179 -1.22 3.61 21.31
N GLY A 180 -0.56 2.50 20.98
CA GLY A 180 -1.11 1.16 21.10
C GLY A 180 -2.36 0.91 20.25
N VAL A 181 -2.64 1.74 19.23
CA VAL A 181 -3.86 1.67 18.42
C VAL A 181 -4.08 0.25 17.88
N ILE A 182 -3.04 -0.41 17.36
CA ILE A 182 -3.12 -1.77 16.81
C ILE A 182 -3.74 -2.76 17.81
N ARG A 183 -3.41 -2.63 19.10
CA ARG A 183 -3.93 -3.52 20.16
C ARG A 183 -5.36 -3.14 20.57
N ARG A 184 -5.69 -1.84 20.48
CA ARG A 184 -6.94 -1.25 20.97
C ARG A 184 -8.07 -1.22 19.94
N ILE A 185 -7.78 -1.42 18.64
CA ILE A 185 -8.82 -1.55 17.59
C ILE A 185 -9.91 -2.56 17.95
N ARG A 186 -9.54 -3.66 18.62
CA ARG A 186 -10.49 -4.69 19.05
C ARG A 186 -11.48 -4.22 20.11
N ALA A 187 -11.11 -3.23 20.91
CA ALA A 187 -11.96 -2.63 21.93
C ALA A 187 -12.86 -1.51 21.39
N ALA A 188 -12.58 -1.01 20.17
CA ALA A 188 -13.50 -0.08 19.51
C ALA A 188 -14.84 -0.76 19.22
N GLU A 189 -15.94 -0.02 19.36
CA GLU A 189 -17.29 -0.53 19.17
C GLU A 189 -17.85 -0.15 17.80
N GLY A 190 -18.69 -1.04 17.24
CA GLY A 190 -19.53 -0.74 16.09
C GLY A 190 -18.78 -0.27 14.82
N PRO A 191 -19.21 0.84 14.18
CA PRO A 191 -18.61 1.36 12.96
C PRO A 191 -17.14 1.76 13.11
N ASP A 192 -16.73 2.26 14.28
CA ASP A 192 -15.39 2.79 14.50
C ASP A 192 -14.33 1.69 14.42
N GLN A 193 -14.64 0.49 14.92
CA GLN A 193 -13.75 -0.67 14.74
C GLN A 193 -13.50 -0.97 13.26
N THR A 194 -14.55 -0.87 12.44
CA THR A 194 -14.48 -1.17 11.00
C THR A 194 -13.62 -0.12 10.29
N LEU A 195 -13.91 1.16 10.51
CA LEU A 195 -13.18 2.27 9.90
C LEU A 195 -11.74 2.31 10.37
N LEU A 196 -11.47 2.10 11.66
CA LEU A 196 -10.12 2.11 12.20
C LEU A 196 -9.27 0.99 11.63
N MET A 197 -9.85 -0.21 11.52
CA MET A 197 -9.18 -1.36 10.91
C MET A 197 -8.89 -1.11 9.42
N GLN A 198 -9.85 -0.58 8.67
CA GLN A 198 -9.63 -0.20 7.27
C GLN A 198 -8.51 0.84 7.14
N SER A 199 -8.53 1.90 7.94
CA SER A 199 -7.53 2.96 7.93
C SER A 199 -6.12 2.44 8.20
N VAL A 200 -5.94 1.57 9.20
CA VAL A 200 -4.63 0.99 9.52
C VAL A 200 -4.14 0.05 8.41
N LEU A 201 -5.03 -0.75 7.81
CA LEU A 201 -4.66 -1.63 6.70
C LEU A 201 -4.32 -0.85 5.42
N ILE A 202 -5.05 0.24 5.12
CA ILE A 202 -4.75 1.12 3.99
C ILE A 202 -3.40 1.80 4.19
N LEU A 203 -3.11 2.32 5.39
CA LEU A 203 -1.80 2.89 5.72
C LEU A 203 -0.68 1.83 5.55
N GLY A 204 -0.90 0.62 6.05
CA GLY A 204 -0.02 -0.54 5.86
C GLY A 204 0.29 -0.80 4.40
N PHE A 205 -0.75 -0.92 3.59
CA PHE A 205 -0.66 -1.14 2.15
C PHE A 205 0.12 -0.02 1.44
N LEU A 206 -0.26 1.24 1.65
CA LEU A 206 0.35 2.37 0.97
C LEU A 206 1.81 2.60 1.39
N THR A 207 2.14 2.31 2.65
CA THR A 207 3.54 2.30 3.13
C THR A 207 4.34 1.21 2.43
N ALA A 208 3.86 -0.03 2.40
CA ALA A 208 4.58 -1.13 1.75
C ALA A 208 4.77 -0.88 0.24
N ARG A 209 3.75 -0.30 -0.40
CA ARG A 209 3.80 0.04 -1.82
C ARG A 209 4.81 1.17 -2.12
N SER A 210 5.06 2.09 -1.18
CA SER A 210 5.99 3.23 -1.36
C SER A 210 7.43 2.82 -1.71
N PHE A 211 7.84 1.59 -1.35
CA PHE A 211 9.15 1.04 -1.70
C PHE A 211 9.28 0.65 -3.18
N PHE A 212 8.16 0.35 -3.84
CA PHE A 212 8.14 -0.21 -5.19
C PHE A 212 7.34 0.63 -6.18
N GLU A 213 6.65 1.66 -5.72
CA GLU A 213 6.00 2.67 -6.54
C GLU A 213 6.00 4.00 -5.80
N SER A 214 5.93 5.10 -6.55
CA SER A 214 5.73 6.41 -5.98
C SER A 214 4.30 6.58 -5.50
N THR A 215 4.05 6.18 -4.25
CA THR A 215 2.82 6.51 -3.52
C THR A 215 2.95 7.87 -2.85
N ALA A 216 1.84 8.60 -2.75
CA ALA A 216 1.76 9.98 -2.26
C ALA A 216 2.53 11.05 -3.09
N ALA A 217 3.17 10.66 -4.19
CA ALA A 217 3.70 11.61 -5.16
C ALA A 217 2.56 12.38 -5.85
N PHE A 218 2.72 13.70 -6.00
CA PHE A 218 1.87 14.59 -6.81
C PHE A 218 0.40 14.76 -6.37
N TYR A 219 0.09 14.80 -5.07
CA TYR A 219 -1.32 14.86 -4.61
C TYR A 219 -2.19 13.77 -5.28
N GLY A 220 -1.56 12.64 -5.63
CA GLY A 220 -2.21 11.58 -6.36
C GLY A 220 -3.32 10.94 -5.54
N VAL A 221 -4.10 10.08 -6.18
CA VAL A 221 -5.24 9.42 -5.53
C VAL A 221 -4.83 8.63 -4.29
N ASP A 222 -3.59 8.17 -4.19
CA ASP A 222 -3.07 7.51 -3.00
C ASP A 222 -3.08 8.45 -1.78
N LEU A 223 -2.83 9.76 -1.97
CA LEU A 223 -2.93 10.76 -0.92
C LEU A 223 -4.38 11.00 -0.48
N LEU A 224 -5.33 10.98 -1.44
CA LEU A 224 -6.77 11.09 -1.15
C LEU A 224 -7.29 9.95 -0.26
N LEU A 225 -6.58 8.81 -0.22
CA LEU A 225 -6.90 7.68 0.64
C LEU A 225 -6.06 7.67 1.92
N LEU A 226 -4.78 8.02 1.81
CA LEU A 226 -3.84 8.07 2.93
C LEU A 226 -4.24 9.12 3.96
N VAL A 227 -4.54 10.35 3.52
CA VAL A 227 -4.81 11.47 4.43
C VAL A 227 -6.05 11.21 5.29
N PRO A 228 -7.22 10.83 4.74
CA PRO A 228 -8.39 10.50 5.58
C PRO A 228 -8.13 9.31 6.52
N ALA A 229 -7.42 8.28 6.05
CA ALA A 229 -7.07 7.13 6.89
C ALA A 229 -6.20 7.54 8.09
N VAL A 230 -5.18 8.35 7.85
CA VAL A 230 -4.29 8.88 8.90
C VAL A 230 -5.07 9.79 9.84
N CYS A 231 -5.86 10.73 9.32
CA CYS A 231 -6.67 11.64 10.13
C CYS A 231 -7.62 10.86 11.05
N PHE A 232 -8.30 9.82 10.53
CA PHE A 232 -9.18 8.98 11.33
C PHE A 232 -8.43 8.24 12.46
N ILE A 233 -7.22 7.72 12.17
CA ILE A 233 -6.38 7.08 13.19
C ILE A 233 -6.00 8.07 14.30
N TYR A 234 -5.56 9.27 13.95
CA TYR A 234 -5.21 10.31 14.92
C TYR A 234 -6.41 10.76 15.75
N GLN A 235 -7.52 11.06 15.08
CA GLN A 235 -8.75 11.50 15.74
C GLN A 235 -9.24 10.45 16.74
N TRP A 236 -9.37 9.20 16.31
CA TRP A 236 -9.82 8.13 17.18
C TRP A 236 -8.87 7.92 18.37
N ALA A 237 -7.56 7.97 18.14
CA ALA A 237 -6.56 7.80 19.19
C ALA A 237 -6.54 8.96 20.20
N PHE A 238 -6.91 10.17 19.77
CA PHE A 238 -7.03 11.34 20.63
C PHE A 238 -8.31 11.32 21.46
N GLU A 239 -9.45 10.96 20.84
CA GLU A 239 -10.75 10.81 21.51
C GLU A 239 -10.76 9.63 22.50
N ASN A 240 -9.97 8.60 22.21
CA ASN A 240 -9.81 7.42 23.05
C ASN A 240 -8.35 7.34 23.51
N PRO A 241 -7.90 8.15 24.50
CA PRO A 241 -6.54 8.08 24.99
C PRO A 241 -6.24 6.69 25.55
N GLY A 242 -5.04 6.17 25.27
CA GLY A 242 -4.57 4.92 25.88
C GLY A 242 -4.40 5.10 27.39
N PRO A 243 -4.38 4.01 28.18
CA PRO A 243 -3.98 4.10 29.57
C PRO A 243 -2.61 4.78 29.63
N THR A 244 -2.50 5.85 30.41
CA THR A 244 -1.23 6.53 30.68
C THR A 244 -0.31 5.54 31.37
N THR A 245 0.64 5.00 30.62
CA THR A 245 1.77 4.23 31.16
C THR A 245 2.78 5.17 31.79
#